data_AF-A0A0F8ZZF3-F1
#
_entry.id   AF-A0A0F8ZZF3-F1
#
_cell.length_a   1.000
_cell.length_b   1.000
_cell.length_c   1.000
_cell.angle_alpha   90.00
_cell.angle_beta   90.00
_cell.angle_gamma   90.00
#
_symmetry.space_group_name_H-M   'P 1'
#
loop_
_entity.id
_entity.type
_entity.pdbx_description
1 polymer ?
#
loop_
_entity_poly.entity_id
_entity_poly.type
_entity_poly.pdbx_seq_one_letter_code
_entity_poly.pdbx_strand_id
1 'polypeptide(L)'
;MKRFAQSEPTANRRQILFKLVDATDNHTPEPGLNLVTLKAAMLVLKNGADAAAAGVVAEFDGGGGFYIYTFTVGECDTLGVLQLFIDTVGAATAIRVLDFEVREVTLIYGDLYPEDAIFVNVAAGSAGAVPGVNGTPANPVNNAADARTLADLFGRRKYKLDGGSGLSITVDHKGWTFEADSLMTPISFLATANIDGSVIRGGQVGDLGEAPLLGVTLEDCIITNTSFSDIVIAKRCIVVGVLTFRAVKFSLLALLDCVFGDAGLGAPGIDANDTGGAVLASGLMGEMLLRNASTVTDYIFFLNGGKVLFEATASGGTARVSGIGTYDNQGAIA
;
A
#
# COMPACT_ATOMS: atom_id res chain seq x y z
N MET A 1 15.83 -2.78 30.26
CA MET A 1 16.02 -3.89 29.31
C MET A 1 15.18 -3.58 28.07
N LYS A 2 15.78 -3.28 26.92
CA LYS A 2 15.07 -2.93 25.67
C LYS A 2 15.53 -3.85 24.54
N ARG A 3 14.60 -4.23 23.65
CA ARG A 3 14.83 -5.14 22.52
C ARG A 3 15.24 -4.34 21.29
N PHE A 4 16.29 -4.75 20.59
CA PHE A 4 16.72 -4.15 19.31
C PHE A 4 16.16 -4.97 18.15
N ALA A 5 15.62 -4.30 17.12
CA ALA A 5 15.21 -4.93 15.87
C ALA A 5 16.43 -5.18 14.98
N GLN A 6 16.49 -6.36 14.35
CA GLN A 6 17.67 -6.92 13.67
C GLN A 6 18.00 -6.27 12.32
N SER A 7 17.14 -5.40 11.77
CA SER A 7 17.24 -4.98 10.37
C SER A 7 17.10 -3.47 10.18
N GLU A 8 18.18 -2.70 10.36
CA GLU A 8 18.32 -1.38 9.74
C GLU A 8 19.76 -1.19 9.20
N PRO A 9 19.96 -1.06 7.87
CA PRO A 9 21.29 -0.93 7.23
C PRO A 9 22.00 0.42 7.48
N THR A 10 21.32 1.44 7.98
CA THR A 10 21.94 2.77 8.21
C THR A 10 22.65 2.84 9.57
N ALA A 11 23.97 2.78 9.49
CA ALA A 11 24.97 2.64 10.56
C ALA A 11 25.04 3.75 11.65
N ASN A 12 24.07 4.66 11.76
CA ASN A 12 24.13 5.76 12.75
C ASN A 12 23.31 5.52 14.04
N ARG A 13 22.57 4.41 14.15
CA ARG A 13 21.63 4.18 15.28
C ARG A 13 22.15 3.23 16.36
N ARG A 14 23.45 2.91 16.33
CA ARG A 14 24.09 1.93 17.21
C ARG A 14 24.90 2.60 18.30
N GLN A 15 24.37 3.64 18.92
CA GLN A 15 25.13 4.44 19.87
C GLN A 15 24.50 4.39 21.25
N ILE A 16 25.35 4.17 22.26
CA ILE A 16 25.00 4.39 23.66
C ILE A 16 25.84 5.56 24.16
N LEU A 17 25.17 6.65 24.55
CA LEU A 17 25.77 7.75 25.30
C LEU A 17 25.75 7.39 26.78
N PHE A 18 26.87 7.57 27.46
CA PHE A 18 26.99 7.39 28.91
C PHE A 18 27.97 8.43 29.47
N LYS A 19 27.88 8.67 30.78
CA LYS A 19 28.72 9.66 31.47
C LYS A 19 29.50 8.98 32.59
N LEU A 20 30.81 9.19 32.63
CA LEU A 20 31.70 8.74 33.71
C LEU A 20 32.40 9.97 34.28
N VAL A 21 32.17 10.22 35.56
CA VAL A 21 32.71 11.37 36.30
C VAL A 21 33.16 10.94 37.68
N ASP A 22 34.10 11.71 38.23
CA ASP A 22 34.56 11.60 39.61
C ASP A 22 33.37 11.71 40.57
N ALA A 23 33.23 10.78 41.51
CA ALA A 23 32.16 10.81 42.50
C ALA A 23 32.35 11.94 43.52
N THR A 24 33.55 12.50 43.62
CA THR A 24 33.84 13.59 44.55
C THR A 24 33.04 14.84 44.17
N ASP A 25 32.89 15.13 42.89
CA ASP A 25 32.21 16.35 42.40
C ASP A 25 31.09 16.11 41.38
N ASN A 26 30.92 14.89 40.87
CA ASN A 26 29.98 14.51 39.81
C ASN A 26 30.08 15.38 38.54
N HIS A 27 31.23 16.03 38.33
CA HIS A 27 31.44 16.98 37.24
C HIS A 27 32.72 16.71 36.46
N THR A 28 33.84 16.47 37.14
CA THR A 28 35.13 16.23 36.51
C THR A 28 35.18 14.83 35.92
N PRO A 29 35.74 14.63 34.70
CA PRO A 29 35.95 13.28 34.16
C PRO A 29 36.75 12.41 35.12
N GLU A 30 36.37 11.14 35.23
CA GLU A 30 37.04 10.20 36.14
C GLU A 30 38.55 10.09 35.79
N PRO A 31 39.45 10.40 36.73
CA PRO A 31 40.89 10.37 36.47
C PRO A 31 41.39 8.97 36.08
N GLY A 32 42.26 8.90 35.06
CA GLY A 32 42.87 7.64 34.63
C GLY A 32 42.04 6.80 33.66
N LEU A 33 40.80 7.22 33.34
CA LEU A 33 40.04 6.67 32.23
C LEU A 33 40.43 7.36 30.92
N ASN A 34 41.09 6.61 30.04
CA ASN A 34 41.28 7.00 28.64
C ASN A 34 40.46 6.05 27.75
N LEU A 35 40.32 6.37 26.47
CA LEU A 35 39.51 5.57 25.55
C LEU A 35 39.96 4.11 25.47
N VAL A 36 41.25 3.83 25.64
CA VAL A 36 41.81 2.47 25.60
C VAL A 36 41.43 1.69 26.85
N THR A 37 41.62 2.26 28.05
CA THR A 37 41.27 1.61 29.31
C THR A 37 39.76 1.45 29.46
N LEU A 38 38.99 2.45 29.02
CA LEU A 38 37.54 2.40 29.00
C LEU A 38 37.01 1.31 28.07
N LYS A 39 37.57 1.19 26.86
CA LYS A 39 37.19 0.14 25.91
C LYS A 39 37.54 -1.25 26.43
N ALA A 40 38.69 -1.43 27.08
CA ALA A 40 39.11 -2.71 27.65
C ALA A 40 38.22 -3.16 28.83
N ALA A 41 37.60 -2.21 29.53
CA ALA A 41 36.66 -2.46 30.63
C ALA A 41 35.23 -2.77 30.16
N MET A 42 34.93 -2.67 28.85
CA MET A 42 33.60 -2.87 28.33
C MET A 42 33.28 -4.32 28.02
N LEU A 43 32.09 -4.74 28.42
CA LEU A 43 31.50 -6.02 28.08
C LEU A 43 30.16 -5.77 27.39
N VAL A 44 29.99 -6.33 26.19
CA VAL A 44 28.71 -6.27 25.46
C VAL A 44 28.05 -7.63 25.58
N LEU A 45 26.92 -7.69 26.29
CA LEU A 45 26.13 -8.91 26.37
C LEU A 45 25.03 -8.91 25.32
N LYS A 46 24.95 -9.99 24.55
CA LYS A 46 23.83 -10.32 23.68
C LYS A 46 23.03 -11.45 24.31
N ASN A 47 21.76 -11.18 24.64
CA ASN A 47 20.89 -12.19 25.25
C ASN A 47 21.53 -12.88 26.47
N GLY A 48 22.32 -12.13 27.24
CA GLY A 48 23.02 -12.62 28.43
C GLY A 48 24.37 -13.31 28.18
N ALA A 49 24.79 -13.48 26.92
CA ALA A 49 26.11 -14.03 26.57
C ALA A 49 27.08 -12.91 26.17
N ASP A 50 28.34 -13.02 26.59
CA ASP A 50 29.39 -12.09 26.17
C ASP A 50 29.62 -12.18 24.65
N ALA A 51 29.46 -11.06 23.97
CA ALA A 51 29.62 -10.93 22.54
C ALA A 51 30.97 -10.32 22.13
N ALA A 52 31.84 -10.05 23.11
CA ALA A 52 33.06 -9.27 22.99
C ALA A 52 32.80 -7.84 22.46
N ALA A 53 33.23 -6.83 23.23
CA ALA A 53 33.05 -5.43 22.85
C ALA A 53 33.91 -5.09 21.62
N ALA A 54 33.37 -5.19 20.41
CA ALA A 54 34.05 -4.93 19.13
C ALA A 54 33.84 -3.51 18.57
N GLY A 55 32.90 -2.75 19.14
CA GLY A 55 32.57 -1.36 18.77
C GLY A 55 33.68 -0.32 18.98
N VAL A 56 33.35 0.96 18.83
CA VAL A 56 34.29 2.07 19.07
C VAL A 56 33.79 2.94 20.21
N VAL A 57 34.69 3.35 21.10
CA VAL A 57 34.42 4.37 22.12
C VAL A 57 35.00 5.69 21.65
N ALA A 58 34.21 6.75 21.71
CA ALA A 58 34.67 8.11 21.49
C ALA A 58 34.20 9.01 22.63
N GLU A 59 35.01 10.01 22.98
CA GLU A 59 34.57 11.06 23.89
C GLU A 59 33.67 12.03 23.12
N PHE A 60 32.53 12.34 23.72
CA PHE A 60 31.57 13.31 23.21
C PHE A 60 31.78 14.61 23.98
N ASP A 61 31.93 15.73 23.28
CA ASP A 61 32.06 17.07 23.87
C ASP A 61 33.41 17.41 24.56
N GLY A 62 34.50 16.74 24.16
CA GLY A 62 35.87 17.27 24.34
C GLY A 62 36.35 17.55 25.77
N GLY A 63 35.94 16.75 26.76
CA GLY A 63 36.45 16.85 28.14
C GLY A 63 35.38 16.80 29.25
N GLY A 64 34.10 16.58 28.91
CA GLY A 64 33.00 16.58 29.89
C GLY A 64 32.69 15.22 30.55
N GLY A 65 33.49 14.19 30.28
CA GLY A 65 33.25 12.82 30.77
C GLY A 65 32.06 12.13 30.10
N PHE A 66 31.58 12.66 28.97
CA PHE A 66 30.56 12.03 28.14
C PHE A 66 31.23 11.16 27.08
N TYR A 67 30.73 9.95 26.89
CA TYR A 67 31.29 8.98 25.96
C TYR A 67 30.19 8.33 25.15
N ILE A 68 30.49 8.03 23.89
CA ILE A 68 29.63 7.28 23.00
C ILE A 68 30.28 5.94 22.69
N TYR A 69 29.57 4.85 22.96
CA TYR A 69 29.88 3.53 22.41
C TYR A 69 29.11 3.31 21.13
N THR A 70 29.81 3.11 20.00
CA THR A 70 29.20 2.76 18.72
C THR A 70 29.34 1.26 18.47
N PHE A 71 28.24 0.50 18.51
CA PHE A 71 28.24 -0.93 18.20
C PHE A 71 28.53 -1.21 16.72
N THR A 72 29.26 -2.29 16.46
CA THR A 72 29.45 -2.86 15.13
C THR A 72 28.17 -3.51 14.59
N VAL A 73 28.17 -3.86 13.30
CA VAL A 73 27.10 -4.70 12.72
C VAL A 73 27.05 -6.05 13.42
N GLY A 74 28.21 -6.63 13.67
CA GLY A 74 28.34 -7.90 14.38
C GLY A 74 27.69 -7.84 15.75
N GLU A 75 27.84 -6.76 16.52
CA GLU A 75 27.22 -6.65 17.86
C GLU A 75 25.69 -6.47 17.85
N CYS A 76 25.08 -6.05 16.74
CA CYS A 76 23.63 -5.82 16.64
C CYS A 76 22.91 -6.81 15.72
N ASP A 77 23.56 -7.93 15.36
CA ASP A 77 23.07 -8.91 14.38
C ASP A 77 21.98 -9.86 14.88
N THR A 78 21.60 -9.77 16.17
CA THR A 78 20.66 -10.69 16.81
C THR A 78 19.47 -9.94 17.41
N LEU A 79 18.24 -10.41 17.15
CA LEU A 79 17.06 -9.96 17.89
C LEU A 79 17.25 -10.26 19.38
N GLY A 80 17.01 -9.26 20.23
CA GLY A 80 17.09 -9.47 21.67
C GLY A 80 17.60 -8.27 22.46
N VAL A 81 18.12 -8.56 23.64
CA VAL A 81 18.61 -7.57 24.59
C VAL A 81 20.10 -7.39 24.40
N LEU A 82 20.51 -6.13 24.18
CA LEU A 82 21.90 -5.71 24.34
C LEU A 82 22.09 -5.04 25.70
N GLN A 83 23.16 -5.42 26.39
CA GLN A 83 23.59 -4.79 27.63
C GLN A 83 25.04 -4.37 27.48
N LEU A 84 25.35 -3.13 27.86
CA LEU A 84 26.72 -2.64 28.00
C LEU A 84 27.06 -2.62 29.49
N PHE A 85 28.05 -3.42 29.88
CA PHE A 85 28.65 -3.37 31.20
C PHE A 85 30.02 -2.71 31.09
N ILE A 86 30.36 -1.90 32.08
CA ILE A 86 31.65 -1.23 32.19
C ILE A 86 32.21 -1.66 33.54
N ASP A 87 33.15 -2.59 33.52
CA ASP A 87 33.82 -3.10 34.71
C ASP A 87 35.19 -2.45 34.84
N THR A 88 35.20 -1.24 35.38
CA THR A 88 36.42 -0.52 35.69
C THR A 88 36.83 -0.87 37.11
N VAL A 89 37.74 -1.83 37.26
CA VAL A 89 38.32 -2.31 38.54
C VAL A 89 39.14 -1.22 39.29
N GLY A 90 38.95 0.05 38.95
CA GLY A 90 39.57 1.20 39.59
C GLY A 90 38.72 2.48 39.63
N ALA A 91 37.49 2.49 39.09
CA ALA A 91 36.60 3.63 39.25
C ALA A 91 35.86 3.49 40.59
N ALA A 92 36.31 4.23 41.60
CA ALA A 92 35.71 4.20 42.94
C ALA A 92 34.38 4.99 43.02
N THR A 93 33.73 5.23 41.89
CA THR A 93 32.87 6.40 41.73
C THR A 93 31.64 6.12 40.86
N ALA A 94 30.53 6.76 41.21
CA ALA A 94 29.17 6.41 40.82
C ALA A 94 28.96 6.40 39.30
N ILE A 95 28.76 5.21 38.73
CA ILE A 95 28.19 5.08 37.38
C ILE A 95 26.75 5.57 37.44
N ARG A 96 26.53 6.85 37.10
CA ARG A 96 25.20 7.35 36.78
C ARG A 96 24.91 6.99 35.33
N VAL A 97 24.18 5.90 35.14
CA VAL A 97 23.44 5.70 33.90
C VAL A 97 22.38 6.81 33.85
N LEU A 98 22.70 7.89 33.14
CA LEU A 98 21.70 8.91 32.80
C LEU A 98 20.59 8.18 32.04
N ASP A 99 19.36 8.27 32.57
CA ASP A 99 18.19 7.55 32.09
C ASP A 99 18.17 7.38 30.57
N PHE A 100 18.09 6.13 30.12
CA PHE A 100 17.80 5.82 28.73
C PHE A 100 16.32 6.09 28.46
N GLU A 101 15.95 7.35 28.27
CA GLU A 101 14.87 7.64 27.33
C GLU A 101 15.42 7.39 25.92
N VAL A 102 15.60 6.11 25.56
CA VAL A 102 15.30 5.71 24.19
C VAL A 102 13.82 6.03 24.08
N ARG A 103 13.50 7.28 23.71
CA ARG A 103 12.27 7.54 23.01
C ARG A 103 12.23 6.43 22.01
N GLU A 104 11.16 5.67 22.04
CA GLU A 104 10.69 5.04 20.85
C GLU A 104 10.59 6.21 19.85
N VAL A 105 11.69 6.51 19.17
CA VAL A 105 11.65 7.09 17.87
C VAL A 105 11.15 5.90 17.08
N THR A 106 9.86 5.60 17.25
CA THR A 106 8.99 5.24 16.15
C THR A 106 9.46 6.18 15.07
N LEU A 107 10.36 5.70 14.21
CA LEU A 107 10.75 6.46 13.07
C LEU A 107 9.44 6.80 12.44
N ILE A 108 9.13 8.09 12.44
CA ILE A 108 7.89 8.62 11.92
C ILE A 108 8.05 8.54 10.40
N TYR A 109 8.21 7.32 9.87
CA TYR A 109 7.95 7.00 8.48
C TYR A 109 6.48 7.35 8.17
N GLY A 110 5.62 7.46 9.20
CA GLY A 110 4.31 8.11 9.07
C GLY A 110 4.37 9.44 8.32
N ASP A 111 5.37 10.29 8.58
CA ASP A 111 5.50 11.59 7.91
C ASP A 111 6.08 11.46 6.49
N LEU A 112 6.95 10.48 6.26
CA LEU A 112 7.56 10.23 4.95
C LEU A 112 6.61 9.56 3.97
N TYR A 113 5.62 8.83 4.51
CA TYR A 113 4.61 8.13 3.74
C TYR A 113 3.23 8.59 4.20
N PRO A 114 2.80 9.79 3.77
CA PRO A 114 1.51 10.34 4.14
C PRO A 114 0.37 9.45 3.65
N GLU A 115 -0.81 9.65 4.24
CA GLU A 115 -2.06 8.94 3.90
C GLU A 115 -2.02 7.41 4.08
N ASP A 116 -1.04 6.91 4.83
CA ASP A 116 -0.82 5.48 5.00
C ASP A 116 -0.64 4.71 3.66
N ALA A 117 -0.10 5.39 2.64
CA ALA A 117 0.05 4.86 1.29
C ALA A 117 1.52 4.61 0.90
N ILE A 118 1.74 3.75 -0.10
CA ILE A 118 2.98 3.70 -0.88
C ILE A 118 2.75 4.41 -2.21
N PHE A 119 3.62 5.38 -2.52
CA PHE A 119 3.54 6.18 -3.74
C PHE A 119 4.23 5.46 -4.89
N VAL A 120 3.53 5.34 -6.02
CA VAL A 120 3.97 4.62 -7.20
C VAL A 120 3.83 5.52 -8.42
N ASN A 121 4.89 5.65 -9.20
CA ASN A 121 4.91 6.38 -10.48
C ASN A 121 5.77 5.57 -11.44
N VAL A 122 5.14 4.83 -12.35
CA VAL A 122 5.83 3.86 -13.21
C VAL A 122 6.79 4.53 -14.19
N ALA A 123 6.50 5.76 -14.64
CA ALA A 123 7.37 6.47 -15.58
C ALA A 123 8.54 7.19 -14.91
N ALA A 124 8.32 7.86 -13.77
CA ALA A 124 9.31 8.74 -13.15
C ALA A 124 9.87 8.22 -11.82
N GLY A 125 9.32 7.14 -11.28
CA GLY A 125 9.76 6.55 -10.01
C GLY A 125 11.11 5.86 -10.10
N SER A 126 11.67 5.58 -8.93
CA SER A 126 12.91 4.83 -8.77
C SER A 126 12.62 3.34 -8.56
N ALA A 127 13.51 2.48 -9.04
CA ALA A 127 13.48 1.06 -8.67
C ALA A 127 14.07 0.87 -7.26
N GLY A 128 13.69 -0.23 -6.62
CA GLY A 128 14.12 -0.63 -5.28
C GLY A 128 13.11 -0.30 -4.18
N ALA A 129 13.20 -1.06 -3.09
CA ALA A 129 12.33 -0.98 -1.93
C ALA A 129 13.09 -0.52 -0.67
N VAL A 130 13.86 0.58 -0.75
CA VAL A 130 14.61 1.10 0.40
C VAL A 130 13.69 1.91 1.32
N PRO A 131 13.46 1.48 2.57
CA PRO A 131 12.55 2.15 3.51
C PRO A 131 12.97 3.59 3.81
N GLY A 132 12.02 4.52 3.80
CA GLY A 132 12.25 5.96 4.00
C GLY A 132 12.90 6.69 2.82
N VAL A 133 13.27 5.98 1.76
CA VAL A 133 13.86 6.55 0.55
C VAL A 133 12.88 6.37 -0.62
N ASN A 134 12.47 5.13 -0.91
CA ASN A 134 11.55 4.81 -1.99
C ASN A 134 10.09 4.74 -1.50
N GLY A 135 9.15 4.93 -2.44
CA GLY A 135 7.71 4.81 -2.18
C GLY A 135 7.11 6.00 -1.42
N THR A 136 7.88 7.09 -1.29
CA THR A 136 7.44 8.37 -0.71
C THR A 136 6.90 9.27 -1.82
N PRO A 137 6.13 10.34 -1.51
CA PRO A 137 5.67 11.27 -2.54
C PRO A 137 6.82 11.91 -3.35
N ALA A 138 7.95 12.20 -2.68
CA ALA A 138 9.10 12.83 -3.30
C ALA A 138 9.98 11.84 -4.11
N ASN A 139 9.84 10.54 -3.86
CA ASN A 139 10.58 9.49 -4.57
C ASN A 139 9.73 8.21 -4.65
N PRO A 140 8.70 8.20 -5.51
CA PRO A 140 7.82 7.04 -5.68
C PRO A 140 8.60 5.85 -6.25
N VAL A 141 8.08 4.64 -6.04
CA VAL A 141 8.61 3.45 -6.74
C VAL A 141 8.05 3.36 -8.15
N ASN A 142 8.77 2.74 -9.08
CA ASN A 142 8.33 2.60 -10.48
C ASN A 142 7.69 1.26 -10.84
N ASN A 143 7.47 0.37 -9.89
CA ASN A 143 6.85 -0.93 -10.16
C ASN A 143 6.09 -1.48 -8.96
N ALA A 144 5.15 -2.40 -9.25
CA ALA A 144 4.29 -3.01 -8.24
C ALA A 144 5.03 -3.92 -7.26
N ALA A 145 6.16 -4.53 -7.67
CA ALA A 145 6.91 -5.46 -6.82
C ALA A 145 7.58 -4.72 -5.65
N ASP A 146 8.28 -3.63 -5.95
CA ASP A 146 8.91 -2.78 -4.93
C ASP A 146 7.85 -2.11 -4.04
N ALA A 147 6.74 -1.65 -4.64
CA ALA A 147 5.62 -1.10 -3.89
C ALA A 147 5.07 -2.11 -2.87
N ARG A 148 4.95 -3.37 -3.29
CA ARG A 148 4.48 -4.45 -2.43
C ARG A 148 5.44 -4.76 -1.31
N THR A 149 6.75 -4.84 -1.59
CA THR A 149 7.77 -5.05 -0.55
C THR A 149 7.71 -3.98 0.53
N LEU A 150 7.59 -2.70 0.14
CA LEU A 150 7.45 -1.60 1.09
C LEU A 150 6.13 -1.67 1.86
N ALA A 151 5.01 -1.93 1.17
CA ALA A 151 3.70 -2.02 1.80
C ALA A 151 3.65 -3.15 2.84
N ASP A 152 4.20 -4.32 2.55
CA ASP A 152 4.27 -5.43 3.51
C ASP A 152 5.19 -5.12 4.69
N LEU A 153 6.32 -4.45 4.45
CA LEU A 153 7.21 -4.01 5.53
C LEU A 153 6.52 -3.04 6.51
N PHE A 154 5.69 -2.13 5.99
CA PHE A 154 5.00 -1.13 6.79
C PHE A 154 3.59 -1.55 7.23
N GLY A 155 3.12 -2.74 6.84
CA GLY A 155 1.77 -3.22 7.14
C GLY A 155 0.66 -2.45 6.43
N ARG A 156 0.96 -1.85 5.27
CA ARG A 156 0.04 -0.99 4.51
C ARG A 156 -0.70 -1.76 3.42
N ARG A 157 -1.85 -1.23 3.02
CA ARG A 157 -2.73 -1.81 2.00
C ARG A 157 -3.25 -0.76 1.01
N LYS A 158 -2.55 0.37 0.86
CA LYS A 158 -2.91 1.46 -0.05
C LYS A 158 -1.75 1.79 -0.99
N TYR A 159 -2.04 1.88 -2.28
CA TYR A 159 -1.17 2.53 -3.28
C TYR A 159 -1.75 3.87 -3.70
N LYS A 160 -0.87 4.87 -3.81
CA LYS A 160 -1.16 6.17 -4.41
C LYS A 160 -0.37 6.30 -5.71
N LEU A 161 -1.09 6.38 -6.82
CA LEU A 161 -0.55 6.38 -8.17
C LEU A 161 -0.43 7.82 -8.65
N ASP A 162 0.81 8.24 -8.80
CA ASP A 162 1.16 9.53 -9.38
C ASP A 162 1.63 9.34 -10.83
N GLY A 163 1.26 10.28 -11.69
CA GLY A 163 1.57 10.27 -13.11
C GLY A 163 0.65 9.39 -13.97
N GLY A 164 0.62 9.67 -15.26
CA GLY A 164 -0.24 8.98 -16.25
C GLY A 164 0.26 7.61 -16.71
N SER A 165 1.31 7.06 -16.10
CA SER A 165 1.89 5.77 -16.47
C SER A 165 1.16 4.61 -15.81
N GLY A 166 0.83 3.57 -16.57
CA GLY A 166 0.00 2.46 -16.08
C GLY A 166 0.70 1.55 -15.07
N LEU A 167 0.00 1.17 -14.00
CA LEU A 167 0.45 0.16 -13.05
C LEU A 167 -0.22 -1.18 -13.35
N SER A 168 0.61 -2.21 -13.57
CA SER A 168 0.16 -3.59 -13.74
C SER A 168 0.32 -4.37 -12.44
N ILE A 169 -0.79 -4.85 -11.90
CA ILE A 169 -0.83 -5.67 -10.69
C ILE A 169 -0.75 -7.15 -11.06
N THR A 170 0.32 -7.82 -10.62
CA THR A 170 0.64 -9.20 -11.02
C THR A 170 0.47 -10.24 -9.92
N VAL A 171 0.25 -9.79 -8.68
CA VAL A 171 0.13 -10.63 -7.48
C VAL A 171 -1.12 -10.25 -6.68
N ASP A 172 -1.50 -11.07 -5.71
CA ASP A 172 -2.72 -10.88 -4.90
C ASP A 172 -2.70 -9.59 -4.09
N HIS A 173 -3.73 -8.76 -4.26
CA HIS A 173 -3.97 -7.53 -3.51
C HIS A 173 -5.39 -7.52 -2.92
N LYS A 174 -5.83 -8.63 -2.31
CA LYS A 174 -7.13 -8.74 -1.63
C LYS A 174 -7.28 -7.70 -0.50
N GLY A 175 -8.34 -6.88 -0.58
CA GLY A 175 -8.66 -5.85 0.40
C GLY A 175 -7.78 -4.60 0.31
N TRP A 176 -7.17 -4.33 -0.85
CA TRP A 176 -6.30 -3.17 -1.02
C TRP A 176 -7.06 -1.96 -1.56
N THR A 177 -6.49 -0.78 -1.37
CA THR A 177 -6.95 0.46 -1.99
C THR A 177 -5.94 0.93 -3.03
N PHE A 178 -6.41 1.24 -4.23
CA PHE A 178 -5.63 1.87 -5.29
C PHE A 178 -6.23 3.24 -5.56
N GLU A 179 -5.44 4.30 -5.46
CA GLU A 179 -5.91 5.68 -5.68
C GLU A 179 -5.01 6.33 -6.72
N ALA A 180 -5.57 6.82 -7.82
CA ALA A 180 -4.83 7.52 -8.86
C ALA A 180 -5.20 9.01 -8.90
N ASP A 181 -4.18 9.86 -8.99
CA ASP A 181 -4.34 11.32 -9.01
C ASP A 181 -4.91 11.85 -10.35
N SER A 182 -4.91 11.02 -11.40
CA SER A 182 -5.43 11.35 -12.72
C SER A 182 -6.36 10.25 -13.24
N LEU A 183 -7.48 10.65 -13.85
CA LEU A 183 -8.40 9.72 -14.55
C LEU A 183 -7.76 9.00 -15.74
N MET A 184 -6.63 9.51 -16.24
CA MET A 184 -5.90 8.92 -17.36
C MET A 184 -4.85 7.91 -16.93
N THR A 185 -4.59 7.72 -15.64
CA THR A 185 -3.59 6.76 -15.14
C THR A 185 -4.14 5.34 -15.25
N PRO A 186 -3.58 4.47 -16.11
CA PRO A 186 -4.10 3.11 -16.26
C PRO A 186 -3.82 2.25 -15.04
N ILE A 187 -4.81 1.46 -14.64
CA ILE A 187 -4.68 0.43 -13.61
C ILE A 187 -5.15 -0.88 -14.22
N SER A 188 -4.24 -1.83 -14.35
CA SER A 188 -4.52 -3.15 -14.94
C SER A 188 -4.19 -4.27 -13.96
N PHE A 189 -4.96 -5.34 -14.03
CA PHE A 189 -4.80 -6.51 -13.18
C PHE A 189 -4.56 -7.72 -14.07
N LEU A 190 -3.50 -8.48 -13.80
CA LEU A 190 -3.30 -9.76 -14.47
C LEU A 190 -4.37 -10.75 -14.03
N ALA A 191 -4.66 -11.71 -14.91
CA ALA A 191 -5.65 -12.76 -14.66
C ALA A 191 -5.47 -13.48 -13.30
N THR A 192 -4.23 -13.60 -12.83
CA THR A 192 -3.88 -14.29 -11.59
C THR A 192 -3.97 -13.43 -10.33
N ALA A 193 -4.15 -12.11 -10.44
CA ALA A 193 -4.14 -11.22 -9.28
C ALA A 193 -5.51 -11.23 -8.57
N ASN A 194 -5.56 -11.73 -7.33
CA ASN A 194 -6.77 -11.62 -6.52
C ASN A 194 -6.93 -10.22 -5.93
N ILE A 195 -8.00 -9.51 -6.30
CA ILE A 195 -8.34 -8.17 -5.77
C ILE A 195 -9.68 -8.14 -5.03
N ASP A 196 -10.15 -9.28 -4.55
CA ASP A 196 -11.35 -9.39 -3.72
C ASP A 196 -11.42 -8.31 -2.63
N GLY A 197 -12.59 -7.67 -2.46
CA GLY A 197 -12.82 -6.61 -1.48
C GLY A 197 -11.99 -5.33 -1.65
N SER A 198 -11.31 -5.16 -2.79
CA SER A 198 -10.48 -3.97 -3.04
C SER A 198 -11.30 -2.76 -3.48
N VAL A 199 -10.73 -1.57 -3.26
CA VAL A 199 -11.28 -0.30 -3.70
C VAL A 199 -10.32 0.35 -4.69
N ILE A 200 -10.83 0.77 -5.84
CA ILE A 200 -10.07 1.50 -6.85
C ILE A 200 -10.72 2.87 -6.99
N ARG A 201 -9.94 3.94 -6.84
CA ARG A 201 -10.37 5.33 -6.90
C ARG A 201 -9.61 6.12 -7.95
N GLY A 202 -10.32 6.85 -8.78
CA GLY A 202 -9.68 7.57 -9.89
C GLY A 202 -9.10 6.62 -10.94
N GLY A 203 -8.28 7.14 -11.85
CA GLY A 203 -7.62 6.33 -12.86
C GLY A 203 -8.53 5.77 -13.96
N GLN A 204 -7.87 5.06 -14.86
CA GLN A 204 -8.48 4.32 -15.96
C GLN A 204 -8.39 2.82 -15.67
N VAL A 205 -9.52 2.19 -15.37
CA VAL A 205 -9.60 0.78 -15.04
C VAL A 205 -9.80 -0.02 -16.33
N GLY A 206 -8.87 -0.95 -16.58
CA GLY A 206 -8.96 -1.93 -17.65
C GLY A 206 -9.59 -3.24 -17.19
N ASP A 207 -9.09 -4.35 -17.70
CA ASP A 207 -9.49 -5.69 -17.27
C ASP A 207 -9.19 -5.91 -15.77
N LEU A 208 -10.16 -6.45 -15.02
CA LEU A 208 -10.05 -6.73 -13.59
C LEU A 208 -9.45 -8.13 -13.31
N GLY A 209 -9.00 -8.83 -14.36
CA GLY A 209 -8.42 -10.17 -14.27
C GLY A 209 -9.48 -11.28 -14.22
N GLU A 210 -9.05 -12.48 -13.83
CA GLU A 210 -9.86 -13.70 -13.79
C GLU A 210 -10.00 -14.28 -12.38
N ALA A 211 -9.29 -13.71 -11.41
CA ALA A 211 -9.41 -14.09 -10.02
C ALA A 211 -10.79 -13.71 -9.47
N PRO A 212 -11.26 -14.35 -8.38
CA PRO A 212 -12.54 -14.02 -7.77
C PRO A 212 -12.61 -12.53 -7.36
N LEU A 213 -13.70 -11.85 -7.73
CA LEU A 213 -13.93 -10.43 -7.41
C LEU A 213 -15.14 -10.30 -6.48
N LEU A 214 -15.02 -10.79 -5.24
CA LEU A 214 -16.14 -10.72 -4.27
C LEU A 214 -16.25 -9.33 -3.62
N GLY A 215 -16.68 -8.34 -4.41
CA GLY A 215 -16.98 -7.00 -3.91
C GLY A 215 -15.89 -5.98 -4.20
N VAL A 216 -15.39 -5.97 -5.43
CA VAL A 216 -14.52 -4.89 -5.91
C VAL A 216 -15.35 -3.62 -6.07
N THR A 217 -14.86 -2.51 -5.49
CA THR A 217 -15.50 -1.21 -5.62
C THR A 217 -14.65 -0.30 -6.51
N LEU A 218 -15.26 0.27 -7.55
CA LEU A 218 -14.68 1.30 -8.42
C LEU A 218 -15.35 2.63 -8.08
N GLU A 219 -14.60 3.68 -7.76
CA GLU A 219 -15.14 5.00 -7.40
C GLU A 219 -14.45 6.10 -8.21
N ASP A 220 -15.23 6.95 -8.88
CA ASP A 220 -14.71 8.11 -9.60
C ASP A 220 -13.66 7.73 -10.68
N CYS A 221 -13.84 6.58 -11.34
CA CYS A 221 -12.90 6.04 -12.35
C CYS A 221 -13.42 6.25 -13.79
N ILE A 222 -12.52 6.14 -14.77
CA ILE A 222 -12.88 5.79 -16.16
C ILE A 222 -12.79 4.27 -16.29
N ILE A 223 -13.88 3.62 -16.68
CA ILE A 223 -13.91 2.18 -16.93
C ILE A 223 -13.90 1.95 -18.44
N THR A 224 -12.94 1.15 -18.91
CA THR A 224 -12.79 0.84 -20.34
C THR A 224 -13.36 -0.56 -20.63
N ASN A 225 -12.71 -1.32 -21.50
CA ASN A 225 -13.06 -2.71 -21.74
C ASN A 225 -12.63 -3.52 -20.53
N THR A 226 -13.61 -3.92 -19.73
CA THR A 226 -13.38 -4.59 -18.46
C THR A 226 -14.20 -5.85 -18.44
N SER A 227 -13.53 -6.98 -18.22
CA SER A 227 -14.21 -8.23 -17.95
C SER A 227 -14.12 -8.54 -16.46
N PHE A 228 -15.14 -9.16 -15.90
CA PHE A 228 -15.17 -9.50 -14.48
C PHE A 228 -15.96 -10.76 -14.20
N SER A 229 -15.64 -11.39 -13.09
CA SER A 229 -16.37 -12.50 -12.50
C SER A 229 -16.80 -12.12 -11.09
N ASP A 230 -18.04 -12.42 -10.70
CA ASP A 230 -18.63 -12.11 -9.40
C ASP A 230 -19.15 -10.67 -9.24
N ILE A 231 -18.84 -9.97 -8.13
CA ILE A 231 -19.52 -8.75 -7.70
C ILE A 231 -18.65 -7.52 -7.91
N VAL A 232 -19.09 -6.63 -8.79
CA VAL A 232 -18.47 -5.33 -9.04
C VAL A 232 -19.45 -4.20 -8.74
N ILE A 233 -19.00 -3.22 -7.96
CA ILE A 233 -19.76 -2.01 -7.66
C ILE A 233 -18.99 -0.83 -8.23
N ALA A 234 -19.53 -0.14 -9.23
CA ALA A 234 -18.99 1.10 -9.75
C ALA A 234 -19.83 2.29 -9.27
N LYS A 235 -19.18 3.37 -8.81
CA LYS A 235 -19.83 4.58 -8.33
C LYS A 235 -19.24 5.82 -8.98
N ARG A 236 -20.09 6.68 -9.55
CA ARG A 236 -19.69 7.94 -10.20
C ARG A 236 -18.59 7.73 -11.26
N CYS A 237 -18.59 6.58 -11.91
CA CYS A 237 -17.62 6.25 -12.94
C CYS A 237 -18.12 6.65 -14.33
N ILE A 238 -17.17 6.87 -15.25
CA ILE A 238 -17.45 7.05 -16.68
C ILE A 238 -17.12 5.72 -17.38
N VAL A 239 -18.12 5.06 -17.96
CA VAL A 239 -17.94 3.85 -18.76
C VAL A 239 -17.78 4.25 -20.22
N VAL A 240 -16.61 3.99 -20.80
CA VAL A 240 -16.28 4.29 -22.21
C VAL A 240 -16.03 3.06 -23.07
N GLY A 241 -16.07 1.88 -22.46
CA GLY A 241 -15.91 0.59 -23.12
C GLY A 241 -17.05 -0.38 -22.82
N VAL A 242 -16.76 -1.66 -23.03
CA VAL A 242 -17.70 -2.76 -22.77
C VAL A 242 -17.37 -3.44 -21.44
N LEU A 243 -18.39 -3.56 -20.59
CA LEU A 243 -18.37 -4.32 -19.36
C LEU A 243 -18.85 -5.75 -19.65
N THR A 244 -17.95 -6.74 -19.60
CA THR A 244 -18.25 -8.11 -20.00
C THR A 244 -18.32 -9.05 -18.80
N PHE A 245 -19.42 -9.80 -18.68
CA PHE A 245 -19.53 -10.85 -17.67
C PHE A 245 -18.72 -12.09 -18.09
N ARG A 246 -17.94 -12.67 -17.17
CA ARG A 246 -17.20 -13.92 -17.41
C ARG A 246 -18.01 -15.16 -17.00
N ALA A 247 -17.90 -16.22 -17.79
CA ALA A 247 -18.77 -17.41 -17.79
C ALA A 247 -18.67 -18.37 -16.60
N VAL A 248 -18.13 -17.94 -15.47
CA VAL A 248 -17.76 -18.86 -14.38
C VAL A 248 -18.77 -18.91 -13.24
N LYS A 249 -19.54 -17.86 -12.93
CA LYS A 249 -20.52 -17.79 -11.82
C LYS A 249 -21.55 -16.68 -12.00
N PHE A 250 -22.60 -16.69 -11.15
CA PHE A 250 -23.51 -15.54 -10.99
C PHE A 250 -22.69 -14.27 -10.72
N SER A 251 -22.81 -13.28 -11.59
CA SER A 251 -22.14 -12.00 -11.46
C SER A 251 -23.16 -10.89 -11.15
N LEU A 252 -22.81 -9.96 -10.26
CA LEU A 252 -23.63 -8.79 -9.96
C LEU A 252 -22.83 -7.54 -10.34
N LEU A 253 -23.40 -6.73 -11.22
CA LEU A 253 -22.90 -5.41 -11.55
C LEU A 253 -23.81 -4.34 -10.97
N ALA A 254 -23.31 -3.57 -10.01
CA ALA A 254 -24.00 -2.39 -9.50
C ALA A 254 -23.34 -1.12 -10.05
N LEU A 255 -24.10 -0.29 -10.76
CA LEU A 255 -23.67 0.98 -11.33
C LEU A 255 -24.43 2.09 -10.62
N LEU A 256 -23.76 2.92 -9.84
CA LEU A 256 -24.37 3.99 -9.05
C LEU A 256 -23.88 5.35 -9.55
N ASP A 257 -24.78 6.14 -10.11
CA ASP A 257 -24.51 7.47 -10.68
C ASP A 257 -23.41 7.45 -11.75
N CYS A 258 -23.33 6.37 -12.53
CA CYS A 258 -22.37 6.22 -13.61
C CYS A 258 -22.88 6.83 -14.93
N VAL A 259 -21.95 7.26 -15.79
CA VAL A 259 -22.22 7.81 -17.12
C VAL A 259 -21.65 6.87 -18.18
N PHE A 260 -22.44 6.51 -19.19
CA PHE A 260 -21.94 5.81 -20.38
C PHE A 260 -21.62 6.83 -21.48
N GLY A 261 -20.33 7.01 -21.79
CA GLY A 261 -19.85 8.00 -22.74
C GLY A 261 -19.20 7.34 -23.96
N ASP A 262 -19.58 7.75 -25.16
CA ASP A 262 -18.91 7.29 -26.38
C ASP A 262 -17.57 8.02 -26.55
N ALA A 263 -16.46 7.28 -26.40
CA ALA A 263 -15.11 7.78 -26.65
C ALA A 263 -14.61 7.47 -28.07
N GLY A 264 -15.50 7.06 -28.99
CA GLY A 264 -15.16 6.60 -30.34
C GLY A 264 -14.61 5.17 -30.39
N LEU A 265 -14.77 4.40 -29.30
CA LEU A 265 -14.29 3.01 -29.17
C LEU A 265 -15.38 1.97 -29.48
N GLY A 266 -16.55 2.42 -29.92
CA GLY A 266 -17.78 1.64 -30.01
C GLY A 266 -18.77 2.06 -28.94
N ALA A 267 -20.04 1.67 -29.10
CA ALA A 267 -21.06 1.99 -28.13
C ALA A 267 -20.71 1.36 -26.77
N PRO A 268 -20.52 2.16 -25.70
CA PRO A 268 -20.25 1.62 -24.39
C PRO A 268 -21.47 0.84 -23.91
N GLY A 269 -21.24 -0.22 -23.15
CA GLY A 269 -22.35 -1.11 -22.81
C GLY A 269 -21.97 -2.25 -21.90
N ILE A 270 -22.96 -3.10 -21.67
CA ILE A 270 -22.85 -4.34 -20.92
C ILE A 270 -23.01 -5.49 -21.90
N ASP A 271 -22.04 -6.38 -21.88
CA ASP A 271 -22.07 -7.66 -22.57
C ASP A 271 -22.25 -8.76 -21.53
N ALA A 272 -23.47 -9.28 -21.43
CA ALA A 272 -23.76 -10.35 -20.47
C ALA A 272 -23.11 -11.68 -20.91
N ASN A 273 -22.58 -11.77 -22.13
CA ASN A 273 -21.82 -12.92 -22.66
C ASN A 273 -22.56 -14.26 -22.50
N ASP A 274 -23.90 -14.21 -22.52
CA ASP A 274 -24.82 -15.30 -22.25
C ASP A 274 -24.56 -16.02 -20.91
N THR A 275 -24.06 -15.25 -19.94
CA THR A 275 -23.77 -15.72 -18.59
C THR A 275 -24.84 -15.24 -17.62
N GLY A 276 -25.15 -16.07 -16.63
CA GLY A 276 -26.08 -15.71 -15.56
C GLY A 276 -25.50 -14.58 -14.68
N GLY A 277 -26.30 -13.56 -14.41
CA GLY A 277 -25.95 -12.45 -13.54
C GLY A 277 -27.11 -11.47 -13.32
N ALA A 278 -26.81 -10.33 -12.74
CA ALA A 278 -27.77 -9.24 -12.55
C ALA A 278 -27.08 -7.90 -12.73
N VAL A 279 -27.83 -6.93 -13.26
CA VAL A 279 -27.38 -5.54 -13.34
C VAL A 279 -28.34 -4.68 -12.54
N LEU A 280 -27.78 -3.87 -11.66
CA LEU A 280 -28.48 -2.78 -11.00
C LEU A 280 -27.80 -1.47 -11.37
N ALA A 281 -28.43 -0.67 -12.23
CA ALA A 281 -27.99 0.67 -12.53
C ALA A 281 -28.94 1.69 -11.90
N SER A 282 -28.41 2.58 -11.05
CA SER A 282 -29.15 3.69 -10.47
C SER A 282 -28.49 5.01 -10.82
N GLY A 283 -29.28 6.01 -11.22
CA GLY A 283 -28.75 7.31 -11.65
C GLY A 283 -28.02 7.24 -13.00
N LEU A 284 -28.38 6.28 -13.85
CA LEU A 284 -27.69 6.04 -15.12
C LEU A 284 -27.86 7.22 -16.09
N MET A 285 -26.73 7.68 -16.63
CA MET A 285 -26.64 8.75 -17.63
C MET A 285 -25.95 8.26 -18.90
N GLY A 286 -26.16 8.96 -20.02
CA GLY A 286 -25.55 8.61 -21.30
C GLY A 286 -26.27 7.48 -22.05
N GLU A 287 -25.66 6.94 -23.10
CA GLU A 287 -26.23 5.85 -23.91
C GLU A 287 -25.52 4.54 -23.61
N MET A 288 -26.28 3.55 -23.13
CA MET A 288 -25.79 2.24 -22.76
C MET A 288 -26.41 1.17 -23.66
N LEU A 289 -25.56 0.32 -24.22
CA LEU A 289 -25.98 -0.90 -24.91
C LEU A 289 -26.05 -2.09 -23.94
N LEU A 290 -27.07 -2.94 -24.05
CA LEU A 290 -27.11 -4.28 -23.45
C LEU A 290 -27.22 -5.35 -24.54
N ARG A 291 -26.33 -6.35 -24.51
CA ARG A 291 -26.27 -7.44 -25.50
C ARG A 291 -25.91 -8.78 -24.88
N ASN A 292 -26.11 -9.85 -25.68
CA ASN A 292 -25.81 -11.24 -25.33
C ASN A 292 -26.32 -11.62 -23.94
N ALA A 293 -27.59 -11.31 -23.69
CA ALA A 293 -28.25 -11.55 -22.42
C ALA A 293 -29.30 -12.64 -22.58
N SER A 294 -28.94 -13.81 -23.12
CA SER A 294 -29.91 -14.89 -23.40
C SER A 294 -30.31 -15.75 -22.19
N THR A 295 -29.56 -15.69 -21.09
CA THR A 295 -29.89 -16.42 -19.85
C THR A 295 -30.82 -15.63 -18.93
N VAL A 296 -31.66 -16.31 -18.14
CA VAL A 296 -32.59 -15.66 -17.21
C VAL A 296 -31.83 -14.89 -16.13
N THR A 297 -32.04 -13.58 -16.12
CA THR A 297 -31.28 -12.59 -15.34
C THR A 297 -32.17 -11.37 -15.08
N ASP A 298 -31.95 -10.67 -13.96
CA ASP A 298 -32.68 -9.44 -13.62
C ASP A 298 -31.82 -8.22 -13.98
N TYR A 299 -32.35 -7.37 -14.86
CA TYR A 299 -31.73 -6.09 -15.21
C TYR A 299 -32.61 -4.95 -14.72
N ILE A 300 -32.08 -4.10 -13.84
CA ILE A 300 -32.82 -3.00 -13.24
C ILE A 300 -32.09 -1.69 -13.55
N PHE A 301 -32.77 -0.77 -14.22
CA PHE A 301 -32.23 0.52 -14.63
C PHE A 301 -33.12 1.67 -14.11
N PHE A 302 -32.55 2.53 -13.26
CA PHE A 302 -33.11 3.82 -12.87
C PHE A 302 -32.34 4.93 -13.58
N LEU A 303 -32.96 5.52 -14.60
CA LEU A 303 -32.36 6.50 -15.50
C LEU A 303 -32.42 7.92 -14.92
N ASN A 304 -31.38 8.71 -15.20
CA ASN A 304 -31.27 10.13 -14.90
C ASN A 304 -30.79 10.94 -16.12
N GLY A 305 -31.53 10.83 -17.23
CA GLY A 305 -31.23 11.48 -18.51
C GLY A 305 -30.54 10.59 -19.55
N GLY A 306 -30.49 9.27 -19.31
CA GLY A 306 -29.84 8.30 -20.22
C GLY A 306 -30.77 7.60 -21.21
N LYS A 307 -30.15 6.78 -22.06
CA LYS A 307 -30.80 5.85 -23.00
C LYS A 307 -30.26 4.43 -22.80
N VAL A 308 -31.16 3.45 -22.74
CA VAL A 308 -30.81 2.02 -22.76
C VAL A 308 -31.22 1.42 -24.10
N LEU A 309 -30.27 0.83 -24.82
CA LEU A 309 -30.50 0.09 -26.05
C LEU A 309 -30.38 -1.41 -25.77
N PHE A 310 -31.46 -2.15 -25.93
CA PHE A 310 -31.45 -3.61 -25.87
C PHE A 310 -31.27 -4.16 -27.28
N GLU A 311 -30.11 -4.78 -27.53
CA GLU A 311 -29.84 -5.46 -28.80
C GLU A 311 -30.70 -6.73 -28.94
N ALA A 312 -30.93 -7.17 -30.18
CA ALA A 312 -31.67 -8.40 -30.48
C ALA A 312 -31.13 -9.67 -29.75
N THR A 313 -29.84 -9.66 -29.38
CA THR A 313 -29.18 -10.74 -28.64
C THR A 313 -29.46 -10.72 -27.14
N ALA A 314 -30.06 -9.65 -26.60
CA ALA A 314 -30.50 -9.57 -25.22
C ALA A 314 -31.88 -10.23 -25.04
N SER A 315 -31.97 -11.54 -25.25
CA SER A 315 -33.25 -12.25 -25.40
C SER A 315 -33.79 -12.95 -24.15
N GLY A 316 -33.07 -12.89 -23.03
CA GLY A 316 -33.36 -13.64 -21.81
C GLY A 316 -33.49 -12.73 -20.59
N GLY A 317 -34.20 -13.22 -19.58
CA GLY A 317 -34.40 -12.49 -18.32
C GLY A 317 -35.55 -11.47 -18.37
N THR A 318 -35.47 -10.47 -17.50
CA THR A 318 -36.44 -9.38 -17.41
C THR A 318 -35.71 -8.07 -17.20
N ALA A 319 -36.09 -7.04 -17.97
CA ALA A 319 -35.57 -5.70 -17.82
C ALA A 319 -36.62 -4.76 -17.21
N ARG A 320 -36.25 -4.08 -16.12
CA ARG A 320 -37.07 -3.04 -15.50
C ARG A 320 -36.39 -1.70 -15.71
N VAL A 321 -36.97 -0.86 -16.56
CA VAL A 321 -36.48 0.50 -16.82
C VAL A 321 -37.45 1.51 -16.21
N SER A 322 -36.93 2.44 -15.43
CA SER A 322 -37.70 3.53 -14.82
C SER A 322 -36.86 4.80 -14.68
N GLY A 323 -37.47 5.93 -14.32
CA GLY A 323 -36.78 7.22 -14.16
C GLY A 323 -36.93 8.14 -15.37
N ILE A 324 -36.01 9.10 -15.51
CA ILE A 324 -36.00 10.09 -16.60
C ILE A 324 -35.07 9.57 -17.69
N GLY A 325 -35.59 9.26 -18.87
CA GLY A 325 -34.78 8.76 -19.98
C GLY A 325 -35.62 8.05 -21.03
N THR A 326 -34.94 7.33 -21.93
CA THR A 326 -35.59 6.52 -22.97
C THR A 326 -35.00 5.11 -22.99
N TYR A 327 -35.74 4.15 -23.55
CA TYR A 327 -35.17 2.87 -23.91
C TYR A 327 -35.65 2.47 -25.30
N ASP A 328 -34.82 1.70 -26.00
CA ASP A 328 -35.15 1.07 -27.27
C ASP A 328 -35.01 -0.43 -27.08
N ASN A 329 -36.15 -1.13 -27.08
CA ASN A 329 -36.19 -2.57 -27.03
C ASN A 329 -36.39 -3.10 -28.45
N GLN A 330 -35.33 -3.60 -29.07
CA GLN A 330 -35.37 -4.16 -30.42
C GLN A 330 -36.05 -5.54 -30.48
N GLY A 331 -37.07 -5.75 -29.63
CA GLY A 331 -37.87 -6.96 -29.52
C GLY A 331 -37.21 -8.10 -28.74
N ALA A 332 -36.19 -7.80 -27.92
CA ALA A 332 -35.29 -8.81 -27.38
C ALA A 332 -35.68 -9.25 -25.96
N ILE A 333 -35.74 -8.32 -25.01
CA ILE A 333 -35.94 -8.64 -23.58
C ILE A 333 -37.37 -8.36 -23.12
N ALA A 334 -37.87 -9.15 -22.19
CA ALA A 334 -39.19 -9.01 -21.58
C ALA A 334 -39.23 -7.90 -20.52
#